data_AF-A0A139RN20-F1
#
_entry.id   AF-A0A139RN20-F1
#
_cell.length_a   1.000
_cell.length_b   1.000
_cell.length_c   1.000
_cell.angle_alpha   90.00
_cell.angle_beta   90.00
_cell.angle_gamma   90.00
#
_symmetry.space_group_name_H-M   'P 1'
#
loop_
_entity.id
_entity.type
_entity.pdbx_description
1 polymer ?
#
loop_
_entity_poly.entity_id
_entity_poly.type
_entity_poly.pdbx_seq_one_letter_code
_entity_poly.pdbx_strand_id
1 'polypeptide(L)'
;MRNRASKCIKEAILNLLNRDKLCQTDFDSWHHRTCDVLIDCYRSNGIRFTYGHAQKWINMTFKYLYMLEAVTLDSVFPFLHVPIDNIVLERANKQLCIPKTSQVWSSWGDYAFYLKYQEHLRQRISKEDPLRWEFHNWLDEIEKGKSS
;
A
#
# COMPACT_ATOMS: atom_id res chain seq x y z
N MET A 1 10.12 -19.22 5.90
CA MET A 1 9.25 -18.30 5.10
C MET A 1 9.11 -16.91 5.73
N ARG A 2 8.43 -16.74 6.88
CA ARG A 2 8.24 -15.41 7.52
C ARG A 2 9.53 -14.61 7.74
N ASN A 3 10.59 -15.25 8.25
CA ASN A 3 11.88 -14.59 8.47
C ASN A 3 12.54 -14.12 7.16
N ARG A 4 12.40 -14.91 6.08
CA ARG A 4 12.91 -14.56 4.75
C ARG A 4 12.13 -13.35 4.19
N ALA A 5 10.80 -13.42 4.20
CA ALA A 5 9.94 -12.32 3.74
C ALA A 5 10.20 -11.02 4.52
N SER A 6 10.30 -11.10 5.85
CA SER A 6 10.59 -9.95 6.71
C SER A 6 11.97 -9.35 6.41
N LYS A 7 13.00 -10.19 6.23
CA LYS A 7 14.34 -9.73 5.85
C LYS A 7 14.33 -9.02 4.50
N CYS A 8 13.69 -9.62 3.49
CA CYS A 8 13.59 -9.03 2.16
C CYS A 8 12.84 -7.69 2.15
N ILE A 9 11.71 -7.57 2.85
CA ILE A 9 10.98 -6.30 2.97
C ILE A 9 11.87 -5.25 3.65
N LYS A 10 12.50 -5.61 4.78
CA LYS A 10 13.34 -4.68 5.54
C LYS A 10 14.48 -4.14 4.67
N GLU A 11 15.21 -5.02 3.99
CA GLU A 11 16.29 -4.62 3.09
C GLU A 11 15.79 -3.78 1.92
N ALA A 12 14.66 -4.14 1.30
CA ALA A 12 14.06 -3.38 0.20
C ALA A 12 13.66 -1.96 0.62
N ILE A 13 13.06 -1.80 1.81
CA ILE A 13 12.67 -0.49 2.35
C ILE A 13 13.92 0.34 2.68
N LEU A 14 14.92 -0.23 3.38
CA LEU A 14 16.14 0.50 3.71
C LEU A 14 16.87 0.97 2.45
N ASN A 15 16.94 0.14 1.42
CA ASN A 15 17.53 0.52 0.13
C ASN A 15 16.73 1.60 -0.61
N LEU A 16 15.41 1.63 -0.45
CA LEU A 16 14.58 2.71 -1.00
C LEU A 16 14.85 4.04 -0.28
N LEU A 17 14.90 4.01 1.05
CA LEU A 17 15.10 5.21 1.89
C LEU A 17 16.49 5.83 1.71
N ASN A 18 17.48 5.05 1.29
CA ASN A 18 18.83 5.53 0.99
C ASN A 18 18.98 6.17 -0.40
N ARG A 19 17.89 6.33 -1.18
CA ARG A 19 17.95 6.96 -2.51
C ARG A 19 17.81 8.48 -2.41
N ASP A 20 18.70 9.21 -3.08
CA ASP A 20 18.71 10.68 -3.09
C ASP A 20 17.57 11.30 -3.91
N LYS A 21 17.13 10.64 -4.98
CA LYS A 21 16.07 11.10 -5.87
C LYS A 21 15.10 9.96 -6.14
N LEU A 22 13.81 10.26 -6.00
CA LEU A 22 12.73 9.33 -6.28
C LEU A 22 11.61 10.09 -7.01
N CYS A 23 11.04 9.45 -8.03
CA CYS A 23 9.78 9.87 -8.63
C CYS A 23 8.72 8.76 -8.49
N GLN A 24 7.47 9.05 -8.89
CA GLN A 24 6.39 8.06 -8.79
C GLN A 24 6.72 6.77 -9.54
N THR A 25 7.24 6.87 -10.77
CA THR A 25 7.59 5.69 -11.58
C THR A 25 8.70 4.84 -10.94
N ASP A 26 9.64 5.49 -10.25
CA ASP A 26 10.68 4.76 -9.50
C ASP A 26 10.09 3.99 -8.32
N PHE A 27 9.17 4.62 -7.58
CA PHE A 27 8.45 3.98 -6.48
C PHE A 27 7.59 2.83 -6.98
N ASP A 28 6.81 3.03 -8.05
CA ASP A 28 5.93 2.00 -8.62
C ASP A 28 6.73 0.77 -9.06
N SER A 29 7.89 1.00 -9.69
CA SER A 29 8.82 -0.06 -10.12
C SER A 29 9.46 -0.78 -8.93
N TRP A 30 9.83 -0.05 -7.88
CA TRP A 30 10.33 -0.63 -6.64
C TRP A 30 9.24 -1.46 -5.93
N HIS A 31 8.03 -0.94 -5.85
CA HIS A 31 6.90 -1.58 -5.18
C HIS A 31 6.48 -2.86 -5.91
N HIS A 32 6.49 -2.86 -7.25
CA HIS A 32 6.22 -4.06 -8.06
C HIS A 32 7.23 -5.16 -7.76
N ARG A 33 8.53 -4.87 -7.88
CA ARG A 33 9.60 -5.84 -7.61
C ARG A 33 9.54 -6.38 -6.18
N THR A 34 9.23 -5.52 -5.21
CA THR A 34 9.11 -5.92 -3.80
C THR A 34 7.89 -6.83 -3.59
N CYS A 35 6.78 -6.56 -4.28
CA CYS A 35 5.63 -7.47 -4.31
C CYS A 35 5.99 -8.83 -4.90
N ASP A 36 6.69 -8.87 -6.03
CA ASP A 36 7.09 -10.12 -6.70
C ASP A 36 7.93 -11.00 -5.76
N VAL A 37 8.95 -10.41 -5.11
CA VAL A 37 9.79 -11.12 -4.14
C VAL A 37 8.97 -11.72 -3.00
N LEU A 38 7.97 -10.99 -2.50
CA LEU A 38 7.07 -11.51 -1.47
C LEU A 38 6.20 -12.64 -1.99
N ILE A 39 5.57 -12.46 -3.15
CA ILE A 39 4.72 -13.46 -3.77
C ILE A 39 5.51 -14.76 -3.99
N ASP A 40 6.73 -14.67 -4.52
CA ASP A 40 7.60 -15.83 -4.76
C ASP A 40 8.02 -16.52 -3.46
N CYS A 41 8.29 -15.76 -2.40
CA CYS A 41 8.64 -16.33 -1.09
C CYS A 41 7.50 -17.20 -0.54
N TYR A 42 6.24 -16.87 -0.79
CA TYR A 42 5.09 -17.65 -0.31
C TYR A 42 4.70 -18.76 -1.29
N ARG A 43 4.69 -18.47 -2.60
CA ARG A 43 4.35 -19.47 -3.64
C ARG A 43 5.33 -20.63 -3.68
N SER A 44 6.63 -20.38 -3.47
CA SER A 44 7.64 -21.44 -3.35
C SER A 44 7.43 -22.38 -2.17
N ASN A 45 6.55 -22.01 -1.22
CA ASN A 45 6.14 -22.84 -0.08
C ASN A 45 4.71 -23.38 -0.25
N GLY A 46 4.15 -23.35 -1.46
CA GLY A 46 2.79 -23.84 -1.74
C GLY A 46 1.67 -22.94 -1.21
N ILE A 47 1.98 -21.72 -0.78
CA ILE A 47 0.99 -20.79 -0.22
C ILE A 47 0.51 -19.82 -1.29
N ARG A 48 -0.80 -19.74 -1.47
CA ARG A 48 -1.41 -18.73 -2.34
C ARG A 48 -1.16 -17.34 -1.75
N PHE A 49 -0.41 -16.54 -2.50
CA PHE A 49 -0.12 -15.14 -2.20
C PHE A 49 -0.25 -14.33 -3.50
N THR A 50 -0.89 -13.16 -3.40
CA THR A 50 -1.30 -12.33 -4.54
C THR A 50 -0.78 -10.91 -4.35
N TYR A 51 -0.88 -10.06 -5.38
CA TYR A 51 -0.56 -8.64 -5.23
C TYR A 51 -1.45 -7.95 -4.20
N GLY A 52 -2.71 -8.37 -4.08
CA GLY A 52 -3.60 -7.94 -3.01
C GLY A 52 -3.00 -8.11 -1.60
N HIS A 53 -2.40 -9.27 -1.32
CA HIS A 53 -1.73 -9.55 -0.06
C HIS A 53 -0.42 -8.76 0.07
N ALA A 54 0.41 -8.76 -0.98
CA ALA A 54 1.72 -8.14 -0.98
C ALA A 54 1.64 -6.61 -0.78
N GLN A 55 0.78 -5.93 -1.53
CA GLN A 55 0.57 -4.49 -1.36
C GLN A 55 0.09 -4.16 0.06
N LYS A 56 -0.77 -5.01 0.66
CA LYS A 56 -1.30 -4.73 2.00
C LYS A 56 -0.18 -4.76 3.02
N TRP A 57 0.74 -5.72 2.90
CA TRP A 57 1.88 -5.84 3.80
C TRP A 57 2.85 -4.67 3.65
N ILE A 58 3.21 -4.33 2.42
CA ILE A 58 4.17 -3.24 2.15
C ILE A 58 3.56 -1.89 2.59
N ASN A 59 2.34 -1.58 2.15
CA ASN A 59 1.73 -0.27 2.37
C ASN A 59 1.35 -0.06 3.84
N MET A 60 0.87 -1.10 4.54
CA MET A 60 0.67 -1.01 5.99
C MET A 60 1.98 -0.90 6.76
N THR A 61 3.07 -1.48 6.26
CA THR A 61 4.40 -1.29 6.87
C THR A 61 4.80 0.18 6.84
N PHE A 62 4.65 0.86 5.69
CA PHE A 62 4.90 2.31 5.63
C PHE A 62 3.97 3.11 6.54
N LYS A 63 2.68 2.74 6.60
CA LYS A 63 1.74 3.34 7.55
C LYS A 63 2.27 3.26 8.98
N TYR A 64 2.74 2.10 9.43
CA TYR A 64 3.28 1.94 10.77
C TYR A 64 4.61 2.65 10.98
N LEU A 65 5.50 2.63 9.99
CA LEU A 65 6.76 3.37 10.07
C LEU A 65 6.52 4.88 10.24
N TYR A 66 5.54 5.42 9.53
CA TYR A 66 5.11 6.82 9.68
C TYR A 66 4.52 7.08 11.07
N MET A 67 3.55 6.27 11.50
CA MET A 67 2.86 6.46 12.79
C MET A 67 3.81 6.37 13.98
N LEU A 68 4.77 5.44 13.92
CA LEU A 68 5.74 5.23 14.99
C LEU A 68 6.92 6.21 14.93
N GLU A 69 6.99 7.08 13.92
CA GLU A 69 8.14 7.96 13.64
C GLU A 69 9.48 7.18 13.64
N ALA A 70 9.43 5.91 13.19
CA ALA A 70 10.56 4.98 13.33
C ALA A 70 11.71 5.31 12.37
N VAL A 71 11.39 5.99 11.27
CA VAL A 71 12.32 6.45 10.21
C VAL A 71 11.77 7.70 9.54
N THR A 72 12.64 8.55 8.99
CA THR A 72 12.21 9.66 8.14
C THR A 72 11.67 9.14 6.81
N LEU A 73 10.49 9.59 6.41
CA LEU A 73 9.84 9.19 5.16
C LEU A 73 9.68 10.34 4.17
N ASP A 74 10.10 11.56 4.47
CA ASP A 74 9.81 12.78 3.69
C ASP A 74 10.13 12.64 2.20
N SER A 75 11.25 11.98 1.86
CA SER A 75 11.67 11.76 0.47
C SER A 75 10.82 10.73 -0.30
N VAL A 76 10.10 9.86 0.40
CA VAL A 76 9.30 8.78 -0.20
C VAL A 76 7.79 8.96 0.02
N PHE A 77 7.40 9.73 1.04
CA PHE A 77 6.03 9.85 1.54
C PHE A 77 5.03 10.24 0.44
N PRO A 78 5.33 11.23 -0.44
CA PRO A 78 4.40 11.61 -1.52
C PRO A 78 4.10 10.48 -2.49
N PHE A 79 5.01 9.50 -2.63
CA PHE A 79 4.89 8.42 -3.60
C PHE A 79 4.23 7.16 -3.04
N LEU A 80 4.06 7.07 -1.72
CA LEU A 80 3.52 5.90 -1.05
C LEU A 80 2.11 5.55 -1.55
N HIS A 81 1.87 4.24 -1.67
CA HIS A 81 0.59 3.69 -2.06
C HIS A 81 -0.35 3.55 -0.86
N VAL A 82 -1.65 3.69 -1.13
CA VAL A 82 -2.69 3.46 -0.13
C VAL A 82 -2.75 1.95 0.20
N PRO A 83 -2.83 1.54 1.48
CA PRO A 83 -3.00 0.13 1.85
C PRO A 83 -4.42 -0.39 1.57
N ILE A 84 -4.69 -0.77 0.32
CA ILE A 84 -6.03 -1.16 -0.15
C ILE A 84 -6.56 -2.36 0.64
N ASP A 85 -7.75 -2.20 1.22
CA ASP A 85 -8.58 -3.26 1.79
C ASP A 85 -10.07 -2.93 1.57
N ASN A 86 -10.98 -3.71 2.16
CA ASN A 86 -12.41 -3.47 2.03
C ASN A 86 -12.84 -2.09 2.55
N ILE A 87 -12.21 -1.56 3.60
CA ILE A 87 -12.55 -0.26 4.18
C ILE A 87 -12.11 0.86 3.23
N VAL A 88 -10.88 0.77 2.71
CA VAL A 88 -10.38 1.71 1.70
C VAL A 88 -11.24 1.70 0.44
N LEU A 89 -11.60 0.51 -0.07
CA LEU A 89 -12.46 0.37 -1.26
C LEU A 89 -13.85 0.99 -1.04
N GLU A 90 -14.44 0.79 0.14
CA GLU A 90 -15.73 1.39 0.51
C GLU A 90 -15.67 2.93 0.50
N ARG A 91 -14.60 3.50 1.06
CA ARG A 91 -14.42 4.96 1.13
C ARG A 91 -14.07 5.58 -0.19
N ALA A 92 -13.21 4.94 -0.97
CA ALA A 92 -12.91 5.35 -2.34
C ALA A 92 -14.20 5.42 -3.16
N ASN A 93 -15.14 4.50 -2.93
CA ASN A 93 -16.45 4.54 -3.55
C ASN A 93 -17.31 5.70 -3.05
N LYS A 94 -17.46 5.85 -1.73
CA LYS A 94 -18.34 6.85 -1.12
C LYS A 94 -17.86 8.30 -1.29
N GLN A 95 -16.57 8.56 -1.13
CA GLN A 95 -16.00 9.91 -1.07
C GLN A 95 -15.35 10.34 -2.39
N LEU A 96 -14.73 9.39 -3.10
CA LEU A 96 -13.96 9.68 -4.30
C LEU A 96 -14.68 9.26 -5.57
N CYS A 97 -15.89 8.67 -5.48
CA CYS A 97 -16.66 8.15 -6.61
C CYS A 97 -15.85 7.18 -7.47
N ILE A 98 -14.98 6.36 -6.86
CA ILE A 98 -14.24 5.29 -7.55
C ILE A 98 -15.09 4.01 -7.46
N PRO A 99 -15.44 3.38 -8.59
CA PRO A 99 -16.25 2.16 -8.57
C PRO A 99 -15.58 1.05 -7.75
N LYS A 100 -16.41 0.29 -7.01
CA LYS A 100 -15.95 -0.95 -6.38
C LYS A 100 -15.53 -1.94 -7.45
N THR A 101 -14.51 -2.73 -7.14
CA THR A 101 -14.09 -3.84 -7.98
C THR A 101 -14.97 -5.06 -7.71
N SER A 102 -15.25 -5.87 -8.73
CA SER A 102 -15.98 -7.13 -8.57
C SER A 102 -15.17 -8.19 -7.79
N GLN A 103 -13.85 -8.05 -7.79
CA GLN A 103 -12.92 -8.93 -7.08
C GLN A 103 -12.59 -8.36 -5.70
N VAL A 104 -12.51 -9.23 -4.68
CA VAL A 104 -12.01 -8.85 -3.35
C VAL A 104 -10.53 -8.48 -3.45
N TRP A 105 -10.09 -7.44 -2.71
CA TRP A 105 -8.73 -6.89 -2.80
C TRP A 105 -7.64 -7.97 -2.66
N SER A 106 -7.83 -8.94 -1.76
CA SER A 106 -6.88 -10.02 -1.49
C SER A 106 -6.74 -11.01 -2.66
N SER A 107 -7.67 -11.01 -3.60
CA SER A 107 -7.63 -11.88 -4.78
C SER A 107 -6.92 -11.26 -5.99
N TRP A 108 -6.57 -9.97 -5.94
CA TRP A 108 -5.97 -9.26 -7.07
C TRP A 108 -4.62 -9.88 -7.46
N GLY A 109 -4.60 -10.58 -8.59
CA GLY A 109 -3.46 -11.35 -9.09
C GLY A 109 -2.63 -10.64 -10.17
N ASP A 110 -3.10 -9.50 -10.69
CA ASP A 110 -2.41 -8.69 -11.69
C ASP A 110 -1.95 -7.36 -11.08
N TYR A 111 -0.67 -7.04 -11.24
CA TYR A 111 -0.09 -5.79 -10.75
C TYR A 111 -0.58 -4.58 -11.53
N ALA A 112 -0.80 -4.70 -12.84
CA ALA A 112 -1.28 -3.59 -13.66
C ALA A 112 -2.68 -3.15 -13.23
N PHE A 113 -3.55 -4.12 -12.95
CA PHE A 113 -4.86 -3.86 -12.34
C PHE A 113 -4.75 -3.12 -11.00
N TYR A 114 -3.86 -3.57 -10.10
CA TYR A 114 -3.60 -2.91 -8.83
C TYR A 114 -3.09 -1.47 -9.01
N LEU A 115 -2.10 -1.27 -9.88
CA LEU A 115 -1.45 0.02 -10.09
C LEU A 115 -2.45 1.04 -10.66
N LYS A 116 -3.27 0.62 -11.64
CA LYS A 116 -4.35 1.46 -12.18
C LYS A 116 -5.32 1.94 -11.10
N TYR A 117 -5.60 1.11 -10.10
CA TYR A 117 -6.44 1.52 -8.98
C TYR A 117 -5.74 2.57 -8.09
N GLN A 118 -4.43 2.41 -7.82
CA GLN A 118 -3.64 3.40 -7.10
C GLN A 118 -3.56 4.74 -7.84
N GLU A 119 -3.41 4.71 -9.17
CA GLU A 119 -3.43 5.91 -10.01
C GLU A 119 -4.76 6.64 -9.91
N HIS A 120 -5.89 5.92 -10.00
CA HIS A 120 -7.22 6.52 -9.81
C HIS A 120 -7.39 7.13 -8.42
N LEU A 121 -6.93 6.45 -7.36
CA LEU A 121 -6.92 6.99 -6.00
C LEU A 121 -6.14 8.30 -5.94
N ARG A 122 -4.89 8.29 -6.41
CA ARG A 122 -4.01 9.46 -6.41
C ARG A 122 -4.62 10.64 -7.16
N GLN A 123 -5.18 10.39 -8.35
CA GLN A 123 -5.86 11.40 -9.16
C GLN A 123 -7.08 12.00 -8.46
N ARG A 124 -7.87 11.19 -7.75
CA ARG A 124 -9.09 11.67 -7.06
C ARG A 124 -8.81 12.33 -5.72
N ILE A 125 -7.78 11.90 -5.00
CA ILE A 125 -7.36 12.51 -3.74
C ILE A 125 -6.85 13.92 -4.03
N SER A 126 -5.84 14.08 -4.90
CA SER A 126 -5.24 15.32 -5.46
C SER A 126 -4.80 16.45 -4.50
N LYS A 127 -5.43 16.61 -3.34
CA LYS A 127 -5.24 17.70 -2.38
C LYS A 127 -4.24 17.37 -1.28
N GLU A 128 -3.89 16.10 -1.13
CA GLU A 128 -2.96 15.61 -0.12
C GLU A 128 -2.27 14.32 -0.59
N ASP A 129 -1.25 13.89 0.14
CA ASP A 129 -0.56 12.63 -0.13
C ASP A 129 -1.49 11.43 0.10
N PRO A 130 -1.45 10.38 -0.74
CA PRO A 130 -2.41 9.29 -0.66
C PRO A 130 -2.44 8.57 0.70
N LEU A 131 -1.28 8.37 1.33
CA LEU A 131 -1.22 7.74 2.64
C LEU A 131 -1.82 8.63 3.74
N ARG A 132 -1.68 9.97 3.63
CA ARG A 132 -2.28 10.92 4.56
C ARG A 132 -3.81 10.91 4.48
N TRP A 133 -4.35 10.86 3.27
CA TRP A 133 -5.79 10.68 3.05
C TRP A 133 -6.30 9.40 3.72
N GLU A 134 -5.58 8.29 3.59
CA GLU A 134 -5.96 7.03 4.24
C GLU A 134 -5.95 7.12 5.77
N PHE A 135 -4.96 7.82 6.34
CA PHE A 135 -4.87 8.07 7.78
C PHE A 135 -6.05 8.88 8.31
N HIS A 136 -6.36 10.02 7.69
CA HIS A 136 -7.50 10.86 8.10
C HIS A 136 -8.79 10.06 8.10
N ASN A 137 -9.02 9.33 7.00
CA ASN A 137 -10.17 8.46 6.89
C ASN A 137 -10.19 7.42 8.02
N TRP A 138 -9.07 6.76 8.34
CA TRP A 138 -9.03 5.76 9.42
C TRP A 138 -9.42 6.33 10.80
N LEU A 139 -9.02 7.58 11.11
CA LEU A 139 -9.41 8.25 12.35
C LEU A 139 -10.92 8.51 12.41
N ASP A 140 -11.54 8.97 11.32
CA ASP A 140 -12.99 9.20 11.24
C ASP A 140 -13.82 7.94 11.58
N GLU A 141 -13.32 6.75 11.24
CA GLU A 141 -13.98 5.47 11.54
C GLU A 141 -13.98 5.17 13.04
N ILE A 142 -12.86 5.46 13.71
CA ILE A 142 -12.71 5.25 15.16
C ILE A 142 -13.65 6.20 15.91
N GLU A 143 -13.77 7.44 15.44
CA GLU A 143 -14.65 8.42 16.05
C GLU A 143 -16.12 8.05 15.86
N LYS A 144 -16.54 7.64 14.66
CA LYS A 144 -17.92 7.16 14.40
C LYS A 144 -18.27 5.92 15.21
N GLY A 145 -17.33 4.98 15.35
CA GLY A 145 -17.52 3.76 16.15
C GLY A 145 -17.67 4.03 17.65
N LYS A 146 -17.20 5.17 18.17
CA LYS A 146 -17.43 5.59 19.57
C LYS A 146 -18.79 6.25 19.79
N SER A 147 -19.45 6.71 18.73
CA SER A 147 -20.77 7.35 18.78
C SER A 147 -21.94 6.38 18.50
N SER A 148 -21.64 5.08 18.36
CA SER A 148 -22.59 3.99 18.09
C SER A 148 -22.78 3.14 19.34
#